data_AF-A0A1B6HMA0-F1
#
_entry.id   AF-A0A1B6HMA0-F1
#
_cell.length_a   1.000
_cell.length_b   1.000
_cell.length_c   1.000
_cell.angle_alpha   90.00
_cell.angle_beta   90.00
_cell.angle_gamma   90.00
#
_symmetry.space_group_name_H-M   'P 1'
#
loop_
_entity.id
_entity.type
_entity.pdbx_description
1 polymer ?
#
loop_
_entity_poly.entity_id
_entity_poly.type
_entity_poly.pdbx_seq_one_letter_code
_entity_poly.pdbx_strand_id
1 'polypeptide(L)'
;FLFIYNIHFEVLYSMILNSYILYKLNTTHGRMERADYMMDVIEDLSNEYLATKCVPANIVGGGDGPQNGFGLRKLPEKKEKVCKCCSGTNHPEGKVRRSRTVCVRCGAGVHAECLVKHVCK
;
A
#
# COMPACT_ATOMS: atom_id res chain seq x y z
N PHE A 1 -24.88 -14.63 -23.70
CA PHE A 1 -23.55 -14.13 -23.30
C PHE A 1 -23.15 -12.85 -24.04
N LEU A 2 -23.08 -12.79 -25.38
CA LEU A 2 -22.70 -11.55 -26.10
C LEU A 2 -23.63 -10.34 -25.87
N PHE A 3 -24.94 -10.58 -25.74
CA PHE A 3 -25.94 -9.53 -25.48
C PHE A 3 -25.78 -8.86 -24.12
N ILE A 4 -25.34 -9.60 -23.10
CA ILE A 4 -25.19 -9.10 -21.73
C ILE A 4 -24.03 -8.11 -21.68
N TYR A 5 -22.89 -8.44 -22.28
CA TYR A 5 -21.74 -7.54 -22.36
C TYR A 5 -22.07 -6.23 -23.07
N ASN A 6 -22.84 -6.27 -24.16
CA ASN A 6 -23.21 -5.07 -24.92
C ASN A 6 -24.01 -4.06 -24.09
N ILE A 7 -25.03 -4.54 -23.36
CA ILE A 7 -25.87 -3.70 -22.50
C ILE A 7 -25.04 -3.06 -21.38
N HIS A 8 -24.08 -3.79 -20.81
CA HIS A 8 -23.21 -3.23 -19.78
C HIS A 8 -22.34 -2.08 -20.28
N PHE A 9 -21.77 -2.18 -21.49
CA PHE A 9 -20.97 -1.10 -22.06
C PHE A 9 -21.81 0.14 -22.38
N GLU A 10 -23.05 -0.04 -22.84
CA GLU A 10 -23.96 1.08 -23.10
C GLU A 10 -24.30 1.85 -21.81
N VAL A 11 -24.65 1.13 -20.73
CA VAL A 11 -24.96 1.76 -19.45
C VAL A 11 -23.74 2.52 -18.91
N LEU A 12 -22.55 1.91 -18.95
CA LEU A 12 -21.31 2.55 -18.52
C LEU A 12 -21.00 3.82 -19.34
N TYR A 13 -21.17 3.76 -20.66
CA TYR A 13 -20.99 4.91 -21.52
C TYR A 13 -21.97 6.04 -21.18
N SER A 14 -23.25 5.73 -20.97
CA SER A 14 -24.25 6.72 -20.56
C SER A 14 -23.91 7.36 -19.21
N MET A 15 -23.43 6.58 -18.24
CA MET A 15 -23.02 7.10 -16.94
C MET A 15 -21.85 8.07 -17.06
N ILE A 16 -20.80 7.71 -17.80
CA ILE A 16 -19.60 8.56 -18.01
C ILE A 16 -19.96 9.81 -18.83
N LEU A 17 -20.85 9.70 -19.81
CA LEU A 17 -21.30 10.84 -20.58
C LEU A 17 -22.09 11.83 -19.72
N ASN A 18 -22.98 11.32 -18.86
CA ASN A 18 -23.75 12.16 -17.92
C ASN A 18 -22.82 12.87 -16.92
N SER A 19 -21.80 12.18 -16.41
CA SER A 19 -20.83 12.81 -15.50
C SER A 19 -20.01 13.90 -16.20
N TYR A 20 -19.64 13.71 -17.47
CA TYR A 20 -18.95 14.73 -18.27
C TYR A 20 -19.81 15.97 -18.51
N ILE A 21 -21.12 15.80 -18.75
CA ILE A 21 -22.06 16.92 -18.88
C ILE A 21 -22.10 17.73 -17.58
N LEU A 22 -22.21 17.06 -16.43
CA LEU A 22 -22.18 17.71 -15.12
C LEU A 22 -20.85 18.43 -14.87
N TYR A 23 -19.72 17.81 -15.23
CA TYR A 23 -18.40 18.44 -15.16
C TYR A 23 -18.35 19.75 -15.96
N LYS A 24 -18.85 19.76 -17.21
CA LYS A 24 -18.88 20.97 -18.03
C LYS A 24 -19.74 22.08 -17.44
N LEU A 25 -20.89 21.72 -16.88
CA LEU A 25 -21.80 22.70 -16.27
C LEU A 25 -21.19 23.35 -15.03
N ASN A 26 -20.41 22.58 -14.26
CA ASN A 26 -19.81 23.04 -13.00
C ASN A 26 -18.40 23.65 -13.16
N THR A 27 -17.79 23.57 -14.35
CA THR A 27 -16.45 24.09 -14.59
C THR A 27 -16.51 25.37 -15.42
N THR A 28 -15.95 26.47 -14.91
CA THR A 28 -16.00 27.80 -15.56
C THR A 28 -14.82 28.08 -16.49
N HIS A 29 -13.63 27.55 -16.18
CA HIS A 29 -12.41 27.74 -16.97
C HIS A 29 -11.61 26.43 -17.06
N GLY A 30 -10.80 26.27 -18.12
CA GLY A 30 -9.93 25.09 -18.27
C GLY A 30 -10.68 23.77 -18.46
N ARG A 31 -11.75 23.76 -19.26
CA ARG A 31 -12.55 22.56 -19.51
C ARG A 31 -11.78 21.56 -20.36
N MET A 32 -11.66 20.35 -19.86
CA MET A 32 -11.09 19.22 -20.59
C MET A 32 -11.97 18.80 -21.76
N GLU A 33 -11.33 18.31 -22.83
CA GLU A 33 -12.04 17.64 -23.90
C GLU A 33 -12.62 16.32 -23.39
N ARG A 34 -13.61 15.78 -24.13
CA ARG A 34 -14.33 14.59 -23.69
C ARG A 34 -13.39 13.39 -23.57
N ALA A 35 -12.42 13.28 -24.48
CA ALA A 35 -11.46 12.19 -24.49
C ALA A 35 -10.56 12.25 -23.24
N ASP A 36 -10.02 13.42 -22.92
CA ASP A 36 -9.17 13.62 -21.75
C ASP A 36 -9.94 13.31 -20.46
N TYR A 37 -11.17 13.80 -20.33
CA TYR A 37 -12.02 13.49 -19.17
C TYR A 37 -12.30 11.98 -19.04
N MET A 38 -12.54 11.29 -20.15
CA MET A 38 -12.75 9.84 -20.13
C MET A 38 -11.47 9.09 -19.71
N MET A 39 -10.30 9.55 -20.16
CA MET A 39 -9.02 8.98 -19.78
C MET A 39 -8.72 9.20 -18.30
N ASP A 40 -8.96 10.40 -17.78
CA ASP A 40 -8.83 10.71 -16.34
C ASP A 40 -9.70 9.79 -15.49
N VAL A 41 -10.98 9.60 -15.86
CA VAL A 41 -11.88 8.70 -15.14
C VAL A 41 -11.36 7.25 -15.17
N ILE A 42 -10.84 6.78 -16.30
CA ILE A 42 -10.26 5.43 -16.42
C ILE A 42 -9.00 5.33 -15.55
N GLU A 43 -8.14 6.34 -15.57
CA GLU A 43 -6.91 6.38 -14.77
C GLU A 43 -7.23 6.36 -13.27
N ASP A 44 -8.17 7.18 -12.82
CA ASP A 44 -8.62 7.23 -11.42
C ASP A 44 -9.20 5.88 -10.97
N LEU A 45 -10.09 5.27 -11.76
CA LEU A 45 -10.65 3.95 -11.46
C LEU A 45 -9.58 2.86 -11.46
N SER A 46 -8.61 2.94 -12.36
CA SER A 46 -7.49 2.01 -12.42
C SER A 46 -6.59 2.16 -11.20
N ASN A 47 -6.31 3.39 -10.79
CA ASN A 47 -5.51 3.72 -9.62
C ASN A 47 -6.22 3.27 -8.33
N GLU A 48 -7.53 3.48 -8.20
CA GLU A 48 -8.32 2.98 -7.08
C GLU A 48 -8.29 1.45 -7.02
N TYR A 49 -8.47 0.79 -8.17
CA TYR A 49 -8.42 -0.67 -8.26
C TYR A 49 -7.03 -1.22 -7.91
N LEU A 50 -5.97 -0.57 -8.40
CA LEU A 50 -4.59 -0.92 -8.07
C LEU A 50 -4.29 -0.65 -6.60
N ALA A 51 -4.77 0.46 -6.02
CA ALA A 51 -4.65 0.73 -4.59
C ALA A 51 -5.36 -0.35 -3.75
N THR A 52 -6.53 -0.81 -4.21
CA THR A 52 -7.29 -1.90 -3.58
C THR A 52 -6.59 -3.26 -3.72
N LYS A 53 -5.93 -3.52 -4.86
CA LYS A 53 -5.11 -4.73 -5.06
C LYS A 53 -3.74 -4.67 -4.39
N CYS A 54 -3.21 -3.48 -4.16
CA CYS A 54 -2.04 -3.21 -3.33
C CYS A 54 -2.35 -3.35 -1.83
N VAL A 55 -3.61 -3.62 -1.45
CA VAL A 55 -3.92 -4.28 -0.18
C VAL A 55 -3.71 -5.79 -0.39
N PRO A 56 -2.58 -6.36 0.06
CA PRO A 56 -2.33 -7.77 -0.11
C PRO A 56 -3.23 -8.54 0.84
N ALA A 57 -3.80 -9.63 0.35
CA ALA A 57 -4.73 -10.51 1.05
C ALA A 57 -4.22 -11.11 2.38
N ASN A 58 -2.99 -10.84 2.80
CA ASN A 58 -2.47 -11.11 4.15
C ASN A 58 -1.19 -10.27 4.35
N ILE A 59 -1.14 -9.41 5.38
CA ILE A 59 0.10 -9.10 6.12
C ILE A 59 1.36 -8.97 5.25
N VAL A 60 1.43 -7.97 4.37
CA VAL A 60 2.73 -7.53 3.81
C VAL A 60 2.82 -6.03 3.99
N GLY A 61 3.39 -5.64 5.13
CA GLY A 61 3.75 -4.26 5.43
C GLY A 61 4.74 -3.74 4.38
N GLY A 62 4.22 -2.95 3.46
CA GLY A 62 4.95 -2.14 2.49
C GLY A 62 4.42 -0.72 2.48
N GLY A 63 4.01 -0.20 3.64
CA GLY A 63 3.61 1.19 3.76
C GLY A 63 4.82 2.11 3.55
N ASP A 64 4.65 3.07 2.67
CA ASP A 64 5.29 4.39 2.59
C ASP A 64 4.90 5.31 3.77
N GLY A 65 4.38 4.73 4.85
CA GLY A 65 4.14 5.43 6.11
C GLY A 65 5.41 6.16 6.57
N PRO A 66 5.25 7.33 7.22
CA PRO A 66 6.35 8.24 7.49
C PRO A 66 7.52 7.51 8.15
N GLN A 67 8.72 7.74 7.64
CA GLN A 67 9.99 7.21 8.20
C GLN A 67 10.22 7.65 9.67
N ASN A 68 9.34 8.50 10.22
CA ASN A 68 9.31 8.96 11.61
C ASN A 68 8.41 8.13 12.56
N GLY A 69 7.79 7.04 12.10
CA GLY A 69 6.91 6.19 12.91
C GLY A 69 7.61 5.12 13.77
N PHE A 70 6.95 4.71 14.86
CA PHE A 70 7.32 3.51 15.62
C PHE A 70 6.89 2.27 14.81
N GLY A 71 7.85 1.44 14.35
CA GLY A 71 7.52 0.30 13.51
C GLY A 71 8.72 -0.54 13.07
N LEU A 72 8.43 -1.60 12.30
CA LEU A 72 9.41 -2.52 11.75
C LEU A 72 9.40 -2.49 10.21
N ARG A 73 10.58 -2.50 9.60
CA ARG A 73 10.77 -2.70 8.16
C ARG A 73 11.34 -4.08 7.89
N LYS A 74 10.83 -4.76 6.86
CA LYS A 74 11.33 -6.08 6.42
C LYS A 74 12.63 -5.93 5.63
N LEU A 75 13.59 -6.83 5.85
CA LEU A 75 14.83 -6.89 5.07
C LEU A 75 14.57 -7.62 3.74
N PRO A 76 15.18 -7.15 2.62
CA PRO A 76 14.79 -7.57 1.28
C PRO A 76 15.08 -9.06 0.98
N GLU A 77 16.16 -9.65 1.51
CA GLU A 77 16.57 -10.98 1.02
C GLU A 77 17.00 -11.99 2.10
N LYS A 78 17.54 -11.58 3.26
CA LYS A 78 18.08 -12.53 4.27
C LYS A 78 17.86 -12.10 5.72
N LYS A 79 17.93 -13.09 6.64
CA LYS A 79 17.99 -12.91 8.11
C LYS A 79 19.36 -12.36 8.51
N GLU A 80 19.64 -11.10 8.22
CA GLU A 80 21.00 -10.53 8.37
C GLU A 80 21.24 -9.88 9.72
N LYS A 81 20.17 -9.50 10.44
CA LYS A 81 20.29 -8.78 11.72
C LYS A 81 19.94 -9.68 12.89
N VAL A 82 20.77 -9.63 13.93
CA VAL A 82 20.52 -10.32 15.20
C VAL A 82 19.47 -9.54 16.00
N CYS A 83 18.51 -10.24 16.61
CA CYS A 83 17.49 -9.58 17.41
C CYS A 83 18.09 -9.05 18.71
N LYS A 84 18.00 -7.73 18.94
CA LYS A 84 18.50 -7.10 20.18
C LYS A 84 17.79 -7.60 21.44
N CYS A 85 16.55 -8.06 21.33
CA CYS A 85 15.70 -8.37 22.50
C CYS A 85 15.72 -9.84 22.92
N CYS A 86 16.07 -10.77 22.03
CA CYS A 86 15.96 -12.21 22.29
C CYS A 86 17.15 -13.03 21.77
N SER A 87 18.31 -12.39 21.60
CA SER A 87 19.52 -13.03 21.13
C SER A 87 20.68 -12.84 22.12
N GLY A 88 21.58 -13.82 22.16
CA GLY A 88 22.78 -13.77 23.00
C GLY A 88 22.41 -13.76 24.48
N THR A 89 22.93 -12.80 25.24
CA THR A 89 22.68 -12.65 26.68
C THR A 89 21.21 -12.43 27.04
N ASN A 90 20.37 -12.01 26.09
CA ASN A 90 18.94 -11.82 26.29
C ASN A 90 18.11 -13.08 25.99
N HIS A 91 18.75 -14.19 25.62
CA HIS A 91 18.11 -15.50 25.45
C HIS A 91 18.49 -16.42 26.62
N PRO A 92 17.55 -17.16 27.23
CA PRO A 92 17.84 -18.05 28.37
C PRO A 92 18.99 -19.03 28.13
N GLU A 93 19.10 -19.51 26.89
CA GLU A 93 20.12 -20.47 26.45
C GLU A 93 21.30 -19.82 25.68
N GLY A 94 21.45 -18.49 25.70
CA GLY A 94 22.54 -17.81 24.99
C GLY A 94 22.46 -17.84 23.45
N LYS A 95 21.35 -18.33 22.88
CA LYS A 95 21.20 -18.57 21.44
C LYS A 95 21.17 -17.29 20.61
N VAL A 96 21.78 -17.35 19.43
CA VAL A 96 21.74 -16.24 18.46
C VAL A 96 20.47 -16.32 17.61
N ARG A 97 19.52 -15.41 17.83
CA ARG A 97 18.26 -15.36 17.06
C ARG A 97 18.29 -14.24 16.03
N ARG A 98 18.32 -14.60 14.75
CA ARG A 98 18.30 -13.63 13.65
C ARG A 98 16.86 -13.21 13.28
N SER A 99 16.66 -11.93 13.03
CA SER A 99 15.42 -11.31 12.60
C SER A 99 15.38 -11.08 11.09
N ARG A 100 14.17 -11.13 10.51
CA ARG A 100 13.88 -10.71 9.13
C ARG A 100 13.44 -9.24 9.04
N THR A 101 13.35 -8.57 10.19
CA THR A 101 12.82 -7.22 10.36
C THR A 101 13.74 -6.36 11.21
N VAL A 102 13.75 -5.06 10.94
CA VAL A 102 14.54 -4.05 11.65
C VAL A 102 13.67 -2.91 12.13
N CYS A 103 14.03 -2.29 13.26
CA CYS A 103 13.39 -1.06 13.72
C CYS A 103 13.61 0.06 12.70
N VAL A 104 12.53 0.77 12.34
CA VAL A 104 12.60 1.91 11.41
C VAL A 104 13.43 3.06 12.00
N ARG A 105 13.40 3.25 13.32
CA ARG A 105 14.08 4.36 14.01
C ARG A 105 15.58 4.14 14.22
N CYS A 106 15.99 2.97 14.70
CA CYS A 106 17.40 2.71 15.05
C CYS A 106 18.10 1.66 14.17
N GLY A 107 17.40 1.05 13.20
CA GLY A 107 17.96 0.05 12.30
C GLY A 107 18.36 -1.28 12.95
N ALA A 108 18.11 -1.45 14.26
CA ALA A 108 18.44 -2.69 14.98
C ALA A 108 17.54 -3.86 14.54
N GLY A 109 18.09 -5.07 14.54
CA GLY A 109 17.30 -6.29 14.32
C GLY A 109 16.30 -6.49 15.44
N VAL A 110 15.01 -6.62 15.10
CA VAL A 110 13.92 -6.80 16.06
C VAL A 110 12.87 -7.71 15.42
N HIS A 111 12.48 -8.80 16.08
CA HIS A 111 11.33 -9.62 15.63
C HIS A 111 10.02 -8.87 15.89
N ALA A 112 8.94 -9.22 15.17
CA ALA A 112 7.62 -8.62 15.40
C ALA A 112 7.17 -8.69 16.87
N GLU A 113 7.30 -9.85 17.50
CA GLU A 113 7.00 -10.07 18.93
C GLU A 113 7.93 -9.29 19.88
N CYS A 114 9.15 -8.99 19.44
CA CYS A 114 10.14 -8.28 20.24
C CYS A 114 9.98 -6.76 20.19
N LEU A 115 9.14 -6.23 19.30
CA LEU A 115 8.92 -4.79 19.16
C LEU A 115 8.36 -4.17 20.44
N VAL A 116 7.45 -4.88 21.12
CA VAL A 116 6.83 -4.41 22.37
C VAL A 116 7.88 -4.17 23.47
N LYS A 117 8.95 -4.96 23.48
CA LYS A 117 10.04 -4.88 24.47
C LYS A 117 11.24 -4.04 23.96
N HIS A 118 11.17 -3.55 22.72
CA HIS A 118 12.30 -2.89 22.09
C HIS A 118 12.39 -1.42 22.51
N VAL A 119 13.54 -1.07 23.10
CA VAL A 119 13.91 0.32 23.37
C VAL A 119 14.98 0.77 22.38
N CYS A 120 14.64 1.80 21.60
CA CYS A 120 15.59 2.51 20.74
C CYS A 120 16.63 3.19 21.63
N LYS A 121 17.90 3.02 21.27
CA LYS A 121 19.01 3.80 21.81
C LYS A 121 19.52 4.69 20.70
#